data_AF-A0A538RHW6-F1
#
_entry.id   AF-A0A538RHW6-F1
#
_cell.length_a   1.000
_cell.length_b   1.000
_cell.length_c   1.000
_cell.angle_alpha   90.00
_cell.angle_beta   90.00
_cell.angle_gamma   90.00
#
_symmetry.space_group_name_H-M   'P 1'
#
loop_
_entity.id
_entity.type
_entity.pdbx_description
1 polymer ?
#
loop_
_entity_poly.entity_id
_entity_poly.type
_entity_poly.pdbx_seq_one_letter_code
_entity_poly.pdbx_strand_id
1 'polypeptide(L)'
;TARDARRAFAQGLLSNLLNPKVALFYLTLLPQFVRPADNVLARSLLLAGVHVLIGLAWLVAYTYFLGRLSAALRRPRVRRALEGVTGSLLIGLGGRLAWDRR
;
A
#
# COMPACT_ATOMS: atom_id res chain seq x y z
N THR A 1 -12.59 8.13 19.01
CA THR A 1 -13.76 9.01 18.89
C THR A 1 -14.07 9.27 17.41
N ALA A 2 -15.28 9.72 17.02
CA ALA A 2 -15.62 9.98 15.62
C ALA A 2 -14.68 11.02 14.93
N ARG A 3 -14.04 11.90 15.72
CA ARG A 3 -13.01 12.85 15.27
C ARG A 3 -11.73 12.14 14.77
N ASP A 4 -11.35 11.05 15.42
CA ASP A 4 -10.17 10.25 15.07
C ASP A 4 -10.40 9.48 13.76
N ALA A 5 -11.62 8.97 13.55
CA ALA A 5 -11.99 8.26 12.32
C ALA A 5 -11.96 9.18 11.09
N ARG A 6 -12.49 10.41 11.21
CA ARG A 6 -12.42 11.40 10.12
C ARG A 6 -10.99 11.80 9.79
N ARG A 7 -10.13 11.98 10.80
CA ARG A 7 -8.70 12.27 10.59
C ARG A 7 -7.97 11.10 9.91
N ALA A 8 -8.20 9.88 10.37
CA ALA A 8 -7.60 8.68 9.76
C ALA A 8 -8.05 8.50 8.31
N PHE A 9 -9.34 8.73 8.01
CA PHE A 9 -9.85 8.71 6.65
C PHE A 9 -9.21 9.80 5.78
N ALA A 10 -9.17 11.05 6.26
CA ALA A 10 -8.55 12.15 5.52
C ALA A 10 -7.06 11.91 5.25
N GLN A 11 -6.32 11.38 6.23
CA GLN A 11 -4.92 11.02 6.06
C GLN A 11 -4.75 9.89 5.05
N GLY A 12 -5.60 8.86 5.11
CA GLY A 12 -5.61 7.77 4.13
C GLY A 12 -5.93 8.27 2.72
N LEU A 13 -6.96 9.11 2.58
CA LEU A 13 -7.39 9.70 1.32
C LEU A 13 -6.30 10.59 0.72
N LEU A 14 -5.79 11.54 1.49
CA LEU A 14 -4.70 12.43 1.04
C LEU A 14 -3.46 11.63 0.68
N SER A 15 -3.06 10.65 1.51
CA SER A 15 -1.91 9.80 1.21
C SER A 15 -2.12 8.97 -0.06
N ASN A 16 -3.35 8.58 -0.39
CA ASN A 16 -3.64 7.83 -1.62
C ASN A 16 -3.61 8.76 -2.84
N LEU A 17 -4.26 9.94 -2.75
CA LEU A 17 -4.30 10.94 -3.82
C LEU A 17 -2.92 11.53 -4.12
N LEU A 18 -2.09 11.76 -3.09
CA LEU A 18 -0.72 12.26 -3.22
C LEU A 18 0.26 11.18 -3.67
N ASN A 19 -0.15 9.92 -3.83
CA ASN A 19 0.73 8.85 -4.26
C ASN A 19 0.72 8.74 -5.80
N PRO A 20 1.72 9.28 -6.51
CA PRO A 20 1.74 9.27 -7.97
C PRO A 20 1.85 7.86 -8.55
N LYS A 21 2.21 6.86 -7.74
CA LYS A 21 2.37 5.47 -8.18
C LYS A 21 1.08 4.92 -8.78
N VAL A 22 -0.07 5.23 -8.19
CA VAL A 22 -1.37 4.73 -8.67
C VAL A 22 -1.71 5.35 -10.02
N ALA A 23 -1.48 6.66 -10.17
CA ALA A 23 -1.69 7.36 -11.44
C ALA A 23 -0.77 6.79 -12.54
N LEU A 24 0.53 6.61 -12.24
CA LEU A 24 1.49 6.02 -13.18
C LEU A 24 1.15 4.57 -13.54
N PHE A 25 0.70 3.77 -12.57
CA PHE A 25 0.24 2.40 -12.81
C PHE A 25 -0.89 2.38 -13.84
N TYR A 26 -1.93 3.20 -13.63
CA TYR A 26 -3.08 3.23 -14.54
C TYR A 26 -2.70 3.79 -15.92
N LEU A 27 -1.89 4.85 -15.98
CA LEU A 27 -1.45 5.44 -17.25
C LEU A 27 -0.62 4.46 -18.08
N THR A 28 0.20 3.63 -17.44
CA THR A 28 1.08 2.68 -18.13
C THR A 28 0.41 1.37 -18.47
N LEU A 29 -0.47 0.85 -17.60
CA LEU A 29 -1.04 -0.49 -17.74
C LEU A 29 -2.43 -0.51 -18.37
N LEU A 30 -3.33 0.44 -18.06
CA LEU A 30 -4.68 0.41 -18.64
C LEU A 30 -4.69 0.39 -20.17
N PRO A 31 -3.90 1.22 -20.89
CA PRO A 31 -3.93 1.23 -22.35
C PRO A 31 -3.57 -0.11 -22.96
N GLN A 32 -2.74 -0.92 -22.27
CA GLN A 32 -2.32 -2.24 -22.74
C GLN A 32 -3.49 -3.25 -22.77
N PHE A 33 -4.57 -2.99 -22.03
CA PHE A 33 -5.73 -3.87 -21.93
C PHE A 33 -6.96 -3.36 -22.73
N VAL A 34 -6.84 -2.21 -23.39
CA VAL A 34 -7.91 -1.59 -24.18
C VAL A 34 -7.54 -1.72 -25.67
N ARG A 35 -8.37 -2.42 -26.44
CA ARG A 35 -8.19 -2.52 -27.90
C ARG A 35 -8.81 -1.29 -28.57
N PRO A 36 -8.35 -0.91 -29.78
CA PRO A 36 -8.87 0.26 -30.50
C PRO A 36 -10.39 0.23 -30.77
N ALA A 37 -10.98 -0.97 -30.84
CA ALA A 37 -12.42 -1.15 -31.07
C ALA A 37 -13.27 -1.11 -29.77
N ASP A 38 -12.65 -1.04 -28.60
CA ASP A 38 -13.35 -1.07 -27.32
C ASP A 38 -13.86 0.33 -26.91
N ASN A 39 -14.95 0.38 -26.15
CA ASN A 39 -15.30 1.58 -25.39
C ASN A 39 -14.28 1.77 -24.25
N VAL A 40 -13.37 2.73 -24.46
CA VAL A 40 -12.23 3.03 -23.57
C VAL A 40 -12.69 3.31 -22.14
N LEU A 41 -13.76 4.09 -21.95
CA LEU A 41 -14.25 4.48 -20.63
C LEU A 41 -14.80 3.24 -19.88
N ALA A 42 -15.68 2.48 -20.53
CA ALA A 42 -16.29 1.31 -19.91
C ALA A 42 -15.24 0.26 -19.52
N ARG A 43 -14.27 -0.01 -20.40
CA ARG A 43 -13.21 -0.99 -20.15
C ARG A 43 -12.23 -0.53 -19.07
N SER A 44 -11.90 0.76 -19.04
CA SER A 44 -11.06 1.35 -18.00
C SER A 44 -11.73 1.31 -16.63
N LEU A 45 -13.02 1.65 -16.54
CA LEU A 45 -13.79 1.57 -15.29
C LEU A 45 -13.91 0.13 -14.78
N LEU A 46 -14.12 -0.84 -15.67
CA LEU A 46 -14.16 -2.25 -15.31
C LEU A 46 -12.82 -2.72 -14.72
N LEU A 47 -11.70 -2.42 -15.39
CA LEU A 47 -10.38 -2.80 -14.92
C LEU A 47 -10.00 -2.12 -13.59
N ALA A 48 -10.30 -0.83 -13.45
CA ALA A 48 -10.12 -0.10 -12.19
C ALA A 48 -11.00 -0.70 -11.08
N GLY A 49 -12.25 -1.07 -11.38
CA GLY A 49 -13.14 -1.73 -10.44
C GLY A 49 -12.61 -3.07 -9.95
N VAL A 50 -12.14 -3.92 -10.87
CA VAL A 50 -11.49 -5.20 -10.52
C VAL A 50 -10.26 -4.98 -9.64
N HIS A 51 -9.41 -4.01 -9.99
CA HIS A 51 -8.24 -3.66 -9.18
C HIS A 51 -8.64 -3.25 -7.76
N VAL A 52 -9.63 -2.36 -7.61
CA VAL A 52 -10.12 -1.91 -6.31
C VAL A 52 -10.68 -3.08 -5.50
N LEU A 53 -11.44 -3.98 -6.11
CA LEU A 53 -11.99 -5.16 -5.43
C LEU A 53 -10.90 -6.10 -4.93
N ILE A 54 -9.89 -6.39 -5.75
CA ILE A 54 -8.74 -7.21 -5.36
C ILE A 54 -7.98 -6.54 -4.21
N GLY A 55 -7.70 -5.24 -4.33
CA GLY A 55 -7.02 -4.47 -3.30
C GLY A 55 -7.79 -4.45 -1.99
N LEU A 56 -9.11 -4.27 -2.04
CA LEU A 56 -9.98 -4.30 -0.86
C LEU A 56 -9.98 -5.69 -0.21
N ALA A 57 -10.17 -6.75 -1.00
CA ALA A 57 -10.14 -8.12 -0.51
C ALA A 57 -8.79 -8.43 0.17
N TRP A 58 -7.70 -8.00 -0.45
CA TRP A 58 -6.35 -8.13 0.10
C TRP A 58 -6.18 -7.37 1.41
N LEU A 59 -6.59 -6.10 1.48
CA LEU A 59 -6.48 -5.30 2.70
C LEU A 59 -7.34 -5.85 3.85
N VAL A 60 -8.55 -6.33 3.54
CA VAL A 60 -9.43 -6.98 4.53
C VAL A 60 -8.78 -8.27 5.04
N ALA A 61 -8.28 -9.12 4.14
CA ALA A 61 -7.57 -10.33 4.54
C ALA A 61 -6.35 -9.98 5.42
N TYR A 62 -5.53 -9.03 4.98
CA TYR A 62 -4.33 -8.58 5.68
C TYR A 62 -4.64 -8.05 7.09
N THR A 63 -5.64 -7.16 7.22
CA THR A 63 -6.05 -6.61 8.52
C THR A 63 -6.66 -7.66 9.43
N TYR A 64 -7.42 -8.61 8.88
CA TYR A 64 -7.96 -9.74 9.63
C TYR A 64 -6.86 -10.65 10.20
N PHE A 65 -5.88 -11.04 9.38
CA PHE A 65 -4.74 -11.85 9.82
C PHE A 65 -3.87 -11.10 10.84
N LEU A 66 -3.60 -9.81 10.62
CA LEU A 66 -2.91 -8.96 11.59
C LEU A 66 -3.67 -8.86 12.91
N GLY A 67 -5.00 -8.78 12.88
CA GLY A 67 -5.83 -8.78 14.08
C GLY A 67 -5.61 -10.04 14.92
N ARG A 68 -5.58 -11.21 14.29
CA ARG A 68 -5.25 -12.48 14.98
C ARG A 68 -3.82 -12.54 15.48
N LEU A 69 -2.86 -12.05 14.70
CA LEU A 69 -1.45 -12.07 15.08
C LEU A 69 -1.08 -10.95 16.07
N SER A 70 -1.95 -9.96 16.24
CA SER A 70 -1.72 -8.78 17.09
C SER A 70 -1.35 -9.17 18.53
N ALA A 71 -1.99 -10.21 19.08
CA ALA A 71 -1.66 -10.71 20.41
C ALA A 71 -0.23 -11.28 20.50
N ALA A 72 0.25 -11.96 19.45
CA ALA A 72 1.63 -12.45 19.37
C ALA A 72 2.63 -11.32 19.13
N LEU A 73 2.30 -10.36 18.26
CA LEU A 73 3.12 -9.18 17.94
C LEU A 73 3.30 -8.24 19.14
N ARG A 74 2.29 -8.19 20.03
CA ARG A 74 2.35 -7.41 21.28
C ARG A 74 3.31 -7.98 22.33
N ARG A 75 3.83 -9.20 22.14
CA ARG A 75 4.81 -9.77 23.07
C ARG A 75 6.10 -8.92 23.04
N PRO A 76 6.65 -8.52 24.20
CA PRO A 76 7.81 -7.61 24.26
C PRO A 76 9.03 -8.10 23.47
N ARG A 77 9.26 -9.42 23.45
CA ARG A 77 10.36 -10.05 22.69
C ARG A 77 10.19 -9.91 21.18
N VAL A 78 8.96 -10.10 20.67
CA VAL A 78 8.66 -9.99 19.24
C VAL A 78 8.77 -8.55 18.77
N ARG A 79 8.22 -7.62 19.56
CA ARG A 79 8.34 -6.19 19.28
C ARG A 79 9.80 -5.72 19.25
N ARG A 80 10.62 -6.12 20.23
CA ARG A 80 12.06 -5.82 20.24
C ARG A 80 12.80 -6.41 19.03
N ALA A 81 12.46 -7.64 18.63
CA ALA A 81 13.05 -8.25 17.44
C ALA A 81 12.67 -7.48 16.16
N LEU A 82 11.40 -7.10 16.00
CA LEU A 82 10.94 -6.31 14.85
C LEU A 82 11.62 -4.94 14.80
N GLU A 83 11.68 -4.23 15.93
CA GLU A 83 12.35 -2.93 16.03
C GLU A 83 13.85 -3.05 15.72
N GLY A 84 14.52 -4.07 16.27
CA GLY A 84 15.93 -4.34 15.99
C GLY A 84 16.20 -4.63 14.52
N VAL A 85 15.46 -5.58 13.92
CA VAL A 85 15.62 -5.95 12.50
C VAL A 85 15.35 -4.76 11.58
N THR A 86 14.26 -4.02 11.83
CA THR A 86 13.90 -2.85 11.01
C THR A 86 14.96 -1.75 11.13
N GLY A 87 15.42 -1.46 12.34
CA GLY A 87 16.49 -0.50 12.59
C GLY A 87 17.81 -0.88 11.91
N SER A 88 18.21 -2.14 12.02
CA SER A 88 19.42 -2.67 11.35
C SER A 88 19.32 -2.58 9.83
N LEU A 89 18.16 -2.93 9.26
CA LEU A 89 17.91 -2.78 7.81
C LEU A 89 17.99 -1.33 7.36
N LEU A 90 17.40 -0.41 8.11
CA LEU A 90 17.44 1.02 7.78
C LEU A 90 18.85 1.59 7.86
N ILE A 91 19.64 1.20 8.88
CA ILE A 91 21.05 1.59 8.98
C ILE A 91 21.85 1.00 7.81
N GLY A 92 21.64 -0.27 7.47
CA GLY A 92 22.31 -0.91 6.33
C GLY A 92 21.97 -0.26 4.99
N LEU A 93 20.68 0.06 4.75
CA LEU A 93 20.24 0.77 3.55
C LEU A 93 20.77 2.20 3.51
N GLY A 94 20.79 2.91 4.64
CA GLY A 94 21.38 4.25 4.75
C GLY A 94 22.87 4.24 4.47
N GLY A 95 23.61 3.26 5.00
CA GLY A 95 25.03 3.06 4.72
C GLY A 95 25.29 2.74 3.25
N ARG A 96 24.50 1.83 2.65
CA ARG A 96 24.57 1.55 1.22
C ARG A 96 24.30 2.79 0.38
N LEU A 97 23.28 3.58 0.71
CA LEU A 97 22.95 4.80 -0.01
C LEU A 97 24.07 5.85 0.12
N ALA A 98 24.69 5.97 1.28
CA ALA A 98 25.83 6.86 1.47
C ALA A 98 27.07 6.41 0.66
N TRP A 99 27.22 5.10 0.44
CA TRP A 99 28.26 4.54 -0.40
C TRP A 99 27.97 4.69 -1.90
N ASP A 100 26.74 4.43 -2.36
CA ASP A 100 26.29 4.60 -3.75
C ASP A 100 26.27 6.07 -4.20
N ARG A 101 26.27 7.03 -3.26
CA ARG A 101 26.34 8.47 -3.55
C ARG A 101 27.77 9.05 -3.53
N ARG A 102 28.80 8.23 -3.36
CA ARG A 102 30.20 8.59 -3.65
C ARG A 102 30.60 8.06 -5.02
#